data_AF-A0A0X3NYL3-F1
#
_entry.id   AF-A0A0X3NYL3-F1
#
_cell.length_a   1.000
_cell.length_b   1.000
_cell.length_c   1.000
_cell.angle_alpha   90.00
_cell.angle_beta   90.00
_cell.angle_gamma   90.00
#
_symmetry.space_group_name_H-M   'P 1'
#
loop_
_entity.id
_entity.type
_entity.pdbx_description
1 polymer ?
#
loop_
_entity_poly.entity_id
_entity_poly.type
_entity_poly.pdbx_seq_one_letter_code
_entity_poly.pdbx_strand_id
1 'polypeptide(L)'
;MNIFNFSNFNFVPVNVRSISVLSLYHSTLINNYIVDTNTWISPRSTQKLNVSLSLIFDADSFKPYLATLCTVNNTAFNRIYINFGIDVAASLLGQRVESSLNTVQLVSCYPTSDAYPPLVTTSRPATPVQNGPYSS
;
A
#
# COMPACT_ATOMS: atom_id res chain seq x y z
N MET A 1 4.22 -0.10 -3.48
CA MET A 1 5.26 0.60 -2.69
C MET A 1 5.32 2.04 -3.17
N ASN A 2 5.11 2.99 -2.27
CA ASN A 2 5.18 4.42 -2.57
C ASN A 2 6.57 4.95 -2.23
N ILE A 3 7.13 5.73 -3.16
CA ILE A 3 8.51 6.21 -3.11
C ILE A 3 8.48 7.71 -3.29
N PHE A 4 9.08 8.45 -2.37
CA PHE A 4 9.25 9.89 -2.51
C PHE A 4 10.63 10.34 -2.05
N ASN A 5 11.09 11.46 -2.59
CA ASN A 5 12.37 12.05 -2.25
C ASN A 5 12.16 13.11 -1.17
N PHE A 6 12.96 13.04 -0.10
CA PHE A 6 13.03 14.06 0.93
C PHE A 6 14.37 14.80 0.82
N SER A 7 14.31 16.10 0.52
CA SER A 7 15.48 16.94 0.34
C SER A 7 15.73 17.80 1.58
N ASN A 8 16.92 17.65 2.17
CA ASN A 8 17.38 18.52 3.25
C ASN A 8 18.22 19.67 2.68
N PHE A 9 17.63 20.86 2.58
CA PHE A 9 18.34 22.06 2.15
C PHE A 9 19.10 22.76 3.28
N ASN A 10 19.06 22.25 4.51
CA ASN A 10 19.75 22.85 5.65
C ASN A 10 21.25 22.46 5.66
N PHE A 11 22.02 23.23 6.43
CA PHE A 11 23.44 22.96 6.70
C PHE A 11 23.67 21.99 7.87
N VAL A 12 22.60 21.51 8.51
CA VAL A 12 22.65 20.54 9.61
C VAL A 12 21.71 19.37 9.31
N PRO A 13 21.91 18.20 9.97
CA PRO A 13 21.06 17.04 9.76
C PRO A 13 19.61 17.30 10.18
N VAL A 14 18.68 16.70 9.44
CA VAL A 14 17.25 16.67 9.77
C VAL A 14 16.88 15.25 10.18
N ASN A 15 16.15 15.10 11.29
CA ASN A 15 15.63 13.80 11.70
C ASN A 15 14.16 13.67 11.30
N VAL A 16 13.86 12.77 10.36
CA VAL A 16 12.48 12.40 10.02
C VAL A 16 11.94 11.48 11.10
N ARG A 17 10.86 11.90 11.76
CA ARG A 17 10.24 11.23 12.92
C ARG A 17 9.04 10.40 12.54
N SER A 18 8.21 10.90 11.63
CA SER A 18 7.08 10.14 11.13
C SER A 18 6.70 10.59 9.72
N ILE A 19 6.08 9.67 9.01
CA ILE A 19 5.54 9.87 7.67
C ILE A 19 4.08 9.42 7.72
N SER A 20 3.15 10.34 7.51
CA SER A 20 1.74 10.05 7.31
C SER A 20 1.44 10.02 5.82
N VAL A 21 0.66 9.04 5.38
CA VAL A 21 0.18 8.93 4.01
C VAL A 21 -1.34 8.75 4.01
N LEU A 22 -2.01 9.74 3.46
CA LEU A 22 -3.43 9.75 3.16
C LEU A 22 -3.64 9.29 1.72
N SER A 23 -4.46 8.28 1.50
CA SER A 23 -4.79 7.78 0.16
C SER A 23 -6.27 8.01 -0.13
N LEU A 24 -6.57 8.73 -1.21
CA LEU A 24 -7.94 8.97 -1.65
C LEU A 24 -8.17 8.41 -3.05
N TYR A 25 -9.31 7.75 -3.20
CA TYR A 25 -9.89 7.46 -4.52
C TYR A 25 -10.98 8.49 -4.79
N HIS A 26 -10.79 9.32 -5.82
CA HIS A 26 -11.54 10.57 -5.99
C HIS A 26 -11.48 11.45 -4.72
N SER A 27 -12.60 11.60 -4.03
CA SER A 27 -12.73 12.36 -2.77
C SER A 27 -12.92 11.47 -1.55
N THR A 28 -12.89 10.15 -1.73
CA THR A 28 -13.14 9.19 -0.64
C THR A 28 -11.82 8.67 -0.09
N LEU A 29 -11.66 8.77 1.23
CA LEU A 29 -10.54 8.20 1.95
C LEU A 29 -10.59 6.67 1.84
N ILE A 30 -9.55 6.08 1.26
CA ILE A 30 -9.41 4.61 1.14
C ILE A 30 -8.37 4.05 2.11
N ASN A 31 -7.41 4.86 2.54
CA ASN A 31 -6.44 4.47 3.56
C ASN A 31 -5.81 5.69 4.23
N ASN A 32 -5.50 5.57 5.52
CA ASN A 32 -4.65 6.49 6.25
C ASN A 32 -3.60 5.66 7.00
N TYR A 33 -2.33 5.86 6.66
CA TYR A 33 -1.24 5.09 7.22
C TYR A 33 -0.17 6.00 7.80
N ILE A 34 0.33 5.67 8.99
CA ILE A 34 1.39 6.42 9.65
C ILE A 34 2.54 5.47 9.93
N VAL A 35 3.75 5.89 9.55
CA VAL A 35 4.99 5.17 9.82
C VAL A 35 5.85 6.04 10.71
N ASP A 36 6.12 5.56 11.92
CA ASP A 36 7.14 6.14 12.78
C ASP A 36 8.52 5.70 12.30
N THR A 37 9.46 6.63 12.31
CA THR A 37 10.82 6.43 11.84
C THR A 37 11.79 7.31 12.62
N ASN A 38 13.08 7.05 12.49
CA ASN A 38 14.13 7.86 13.10
C ASN A 38 15.28 8.01 12.09
N THR A 39 14.91 8.47 10.89
CA THR A 39 15.82 8.54 9.75
C THR A 39 16.49 9.90 9.72
N TRP A 40 17.81 9.90 9.83
CA TRP A 40 18.61 11.11 9.72
C TRP A 40 19.00 11.39 8.28
N ILE A 41 18.64 12.58 7.80
CA ILE A 41 18.96 13.08 6.46
C ILE A 41 20.14 14.03 6.58
N SER A 42 21.25 13.69 5.91
CA SER A 42 22.46 14.52 5.92
C SER A 42 22.20 15.96 5.45
N PRO A 43 23.05 16.91 5.85
CA PRO A 43 22.99 18.27 5.32
C PRO A 43 23.11 18.28 3.79
N ARG A 44 22.39 19.19 3.13
CA ARG A 44 22.49 19.43 1.68
C ARG A 44 22.33 18.16 0.82
N SER A 45 21.56 17.18 1.28
CA SER A 45 21.36 15.91 0.58
C SER A 45 19.89 15.64 0.30
N THR A 46 19.64 14.69 -0.60
CA THR A 46 18.30 14.14 -0.84
C THR A 46 18.35 12.65 -0.57
N GLN A 47 17.39 12.15 0.19
CA GLN A 47 17.24 10.73 0.47
C GLN A 47 15.87 10.26 0.02
N LYS A 48 15.86 9.06 -0.57
CA LYS A 48 14.65 8.37 -0.98
C LYS A 48 14.03 7.68 0.23
N LEU A 49 12.81 8.05 0.56
CA LEU A 49 12.01 7.43 1.61
C LEU A 49 10.98 6.50 0.95
N ASN A 50 10.88 5.28 1.50
CA ASN A 50 9.99 4.25 0.99
C ASN A 50 8.92 3.94 2.03
N VAL A 51 7.66 3.98 1.61
CA VAL A 51 6.52 3.61 2.43
C VAL A 51 5.75 2.51 1.71
N SER A 52 5.59 1.35 2.35
CA SER A 52 4.74 0.29 1.83
C SER A 52 3.30 0.58 2.23
N LEU A 53 2.38 0.48 1.27
CA LEU A 53 0.98 0.80 1.45
C LEU A 53 0.14 -0.31 0.81
N SER A 54 -0.81 -0.83 1.58
CA SER A 54 -1.89 -1.68 1.08
C SER A 54 -3.14 -0.82 0.97
N LEU A 55 -3.73 -0.78 -0.23
CA LEU A 55 -4.97 -0.06 -0.48
C LEU A 55 -6.13 -1.04 -0.40
N ILE A 56 -7.12 -0.72 0.41
CA ILE A 56 -8.30 -1.55 0.59
C ILE A 56 -9.53 -0.73 0.19
N PHE A 57 -10.34 -1.29 -0.71
CA PHE A 57 -11.52 -0.63 -1.27
C PHE A 57 -12.78 -1.28 -0.68
N ASP A 58 -13.04 -1.03 0.60
CA ASP A 58 -14.08 -1.74 1.35
C ASP A 58 -15.47 -1.09 1.28
N ALA A 59 -15.59 0.14 0.77
CA ALA A 59 -16.89 0.78 0.66
C ALA A 59 -17.76 0.08 -0.39
N ASP A 60 -18.97 -0.31 0.01
CA ASP A 60 -19.91 -1.07 -0.85
C ASP A 60 -20.27 -0.31 -2.14
N SER A 61 -20.18 1.02 -2.12
CA SER A 61 -20.37 1.86 -3.30
C SER A 61 -19.33 1.62 -4.39
N PHE A 62 -18.11 1.19 -4.03
CA PHE A 62 -17.03 0.99 -4.99
C PHE A 62 -16.93 -0.44 -5.48
N LYS A 63 -17.27 -1.43 -4.65
CA LYS A 63 -17.04 -2.86 -4.93
C LYS A 63 -17.54 -3.30 -6.31
N PRO A 64 -18.82 -3.12 -6.71
CA PRO A 64 -19.28 -3.62 -8.01
C PRO A 64 -18.67 -2.85 -9.18
N TYR A 65 -18.50 -1.54 -9.04
CA TYR A 65 -17.96 -0.68 -10.10
C TYR A 65 -16.47 -0.93 -10.34
N LEU A 66 -15.66 -0.87 -9.27
CA LEU A 66 -14.24 -1.15 -9.34
C LEU A 66 -13.98 -2.58 -9.78
N ALA A 67 -14.69 -3.58 -9.24
CA ALA A 67 -14.52 -4.97 -9.68
C ALA A 67 -14.76 -5.11 -11.19
N THR A 68 -15.80 -4.46 -11.72
CA THR A 68 -16.07 -4.47 -13.16
C THR A 68 -14.93 -3.80 -13.94
N LEU A 69 -14.52 -2.59 -13.58
CA LEU A 69 -13.40 -1.90 -14.24
C LEU A 69 -12.10 -2.70 -14.22
N CYS A 70 -11.78 -3.29 -13.08
CA CYS A 70 -10.54 -4.01 -12.86
C CYS A 70 -10.51 -5.35 -13.62
N THR A 71 -11.64 -5.97 -13.90
CA THR A 71 -11.67 -7.23 -14.67
C THR A 71 -11.59 -7.03 -16.18
N VAL A 72 -11.77 -5.81 -16.70
CA VAL A 72 -11.60 -5.54 -18.13
C VAL A 72 -10.12 -5.58 -18.51
N ASN A 73 -9.77 -6.43 -19.47
CA ASN A 73 -8.41 -6.47 -20.06
C ASN A 73 -8.20 -5.30 -21.05
N ASN A 74 -8.30 -4.08 -20.54
CA ASN A 74 -8.06 -2.86 -21.29
C ASN A 74 -7.49 -1.79 -20.34
N THR A 75 -6.29 -1.32 -20.66
CA THR A 75 -5.54 -0.34 -19.87
C THR A 75 -6.21 1.03 -19.76
N ALA A 76 -7.17 1.34 -20.65
CA ALA A 76 -7.98 2.54 -20.55
C ALA A 76 -9.03 2.46 -19.42
N PHE A 77 -9.41 1.26 -18.99
CA PHE A 77 -10.49 1.04 -18.01
C PHE A 77 -9.98 0.50 -16.66
N ASN A 78 -8.96 -0.38 -16.68
CA ASN A 78 -8.45 -1.02 -15.47
C ASN A 78 -7.39 -0.21 -14.71
N ARG A 79 -7.18 1.05 -15.11
CA ARG A 79 -6.28 1.99 -14.44
C ARG A 79 -7.08 3.03 -13.68
N ILE A 80 -6.80 3.17 -12.40
CA ILE A 80 -7.49 4.09 -11.49
C ILE A 80 -6.53 5.14 -10.95
N TYR A 81 -7.01 6.36 -10.78
CA TYR A 81 -6.24 7.45 -10.18
C TYR A 81 -6.40 7.42 -8.67
N ILE A 82 -5.27 7.40 -7.96
CA ILE A 82 -5.22 7.50 -6.51
C ILE A 82 -4.44 8.76 -6.15
N ASN A 83 -5.06 9.60 -5.33
CA ASN A 83 -4.42 10.76 -4.75
C ASN A 83 -3.73 10.34 -3.45
N PHE A 84 -2.45 10.64 -3.35
CA PHE A 84 -1.66 10.44 -2.13
C PHE A 84 -1.28 11.80 -1.56
N GLY A 85 -1.75 12.09 -0.35
CA GLY A 85 -1.23 13.16 0.49
C GLY A 85 -0.19 12.58 1.44
N ILE A 86 1.02 13.11 1.40
CA ILE A 86 2.15 12.62 2.20
C ILE A 86 2.60 13.77 3.10
N ASP A 87 2.50 13.57 4.41
CA ASP A 87 2.95 14.52 5.41
C ASP A 87 4.14 13.94 6.18
N VAL A 88 5.23 14.68 6.23
CA VAL A 88 6.46 14.29 6.89
C VAL A 88 6.70 15.20 8.08
N ALA A 89 6.66 14.62 9.27
CA ALA A 89 7.09 15.30 10.49
C ALA A 89 8.56 15.01 10.74
N ALA A 90 9.34 16.08 10.82
CA ALA A 90 10.78 16.05 11.04
C ALA A 90 11.19 16.98 12.18
N SER A 91 12.43 16.84 12.62
CA SER A 91 13.05 17.71 13.61
C SER A 91 14.40 18.22 13.15
N LEU A 92 14.61 19.51 13.34
CA LEU A 92 15.82 20.25 13.00
C LEU A 92 16.26 20.98 14.27
N LEU A 93 17.43 20.65 14.83
CA LEU A 93 17.96 21.27 16.06
C LEU A 93 16.96 21.31 17.24
N GLY A 94 16.12 20.29 17.37
CA GLY A 94 15.09 20.21 18.42
C GLY A 94 13.80 20.97 18.11
N GLN A 95 13.74 21.72 17.01
CA GLN A 95 12.50 22.32 16.51
C GLN A 95 11.76 21.32 15.60
N ARG A 96 10.43 21.40 15.59
CA ARG A 96 9.58 20.60 14.70
C ARG A 96 9.46 21.28 13.35
N VAL A 97 9.59 20.50 12.28
CA VAL A 97 9.43 20.92 10.89
C VAL A 97 8.48 19.95 10.20
N GLU A 98 7.56 20.47 9.42
CA GLU A 98 6.59 19.67 8.67
C GLU A 98 6.74 19.95 7.17
N SER A 99 6.52 18.93 6.36
CA SER A 99 6.57 19.03 4.91
C SER A 99 5.48 18.14 4.31
N SER A 100 4.71 18.68 3.37
CA SER A 100 3.58 17.99 2.75
C SER A 100 3.78 17.88 1.23
N LEU A 101 3.42 16.73 0.65
CA LEU A 101 3.43 16.49 -0.78
C LEU A 101 2.12 15.82 -1.20
N ASN A 102 1.42 16.42 -2.16
CA ASN A 102 0.27 15.80 -2.82
C ASN A 102 0.69 15.30 -4.20
N THR A 103 0.40 14.04 -4.48
CA THR A 103 0.71 13.41 -5.78
C THR A 103 -0.44 12.54 -6.25
N VAL A 104 -0.59 12.44 -7.57
CA VAL A 104 -1.60 11.57 -8.19
C VAL A 104 -0.87 10.46 -8.92
N GLN A 105 -1.24 9.22 -8.62
CA GLN A 105 -0.67 8.06 -9.31
C GLN A 105 -1.77 7.28 -10.01
N LEU A 106 -1.43 6.82 -11.21
CA LEU A 106 -2.27 5.92 -11.98
C LEU A 106 -1.84 4.49 -11.67
N VAL A 107 -2.72 3.72 -11.02
CA VAL A 107 -2.45 2.33 -10.62
C VAL A 107 -3.33 1.37 -11.42
N SER A 108 -2.73 0.29 -11.91
CA SER A 108 -3.48 -0.81 -12.52
C SER A 108 -4.13 -1.63 -11.41
N CYS A 109 -5.45 -1.84 -11.51
CA CYS A 109 -6.17 -2.75 -10.64
C CYS A 109 -6.50 -4.09 -11.33
N TYR A 110 -6.07 -4.27 -12.58
CA TYR A 110 -6.23 -5.54 -13.28
C TYR A 110 -5.59 -6.70 -12.51
N PRO A 111 -6.30 -7.83 -12.29
CA PRO A 111 -5.73 -8.99 -11.63
C PRO A 111 -4.52 -9.51 -12.41
N THR A 112 -3.34 -9.42 -11.82
CA THR A 112 -2.16 -10.14 -12.31
C THR A 112 -2.14 -11.53 -11.66
N SER A 113 -1.55 -12.53 -12.34
CA SER A 113 -1.43 -13.90 -11.81
C SER A 113 -0.75 -13.96 -10.45
N ASP A 114 0.05 -12.95 -10.10
CA ASP A 114 0.76 -12.85 -8.82
C ASP A 114 -0.16 -12.43 -7.65
N ALA A 115 -1.34 -11.88 -7.94
CA ALA A 115 -2.30 -11.42 -6.94
C ALA A 115 -3.20 -12.55 -6.39
N TYR A 116 -3.25 -13.69 -7.08
CA TYR A 116 -3.97 -14.89 -6.65
C TYR A 116 -3.05 -16.10 -6.81
N PRO A 117 -2.32 -16.54 -5.77
CA PRO A 117 -1.74 -17.87 -5.80
C PRO A 117 -2.87 -18.87 -6.10
N PRO A 118 -2.67 -19.86 -6.98
CA PRO A 118 -3.71 -20.83 -7.28
C PRO A 118 -4.20 -21.43 -5.97
N LEU A 119 -5.53 -21.50 -5.78
CA LEU A 119 -6.10 -22.28 -4.69
C LEU A 119 -5.52 -23.68 -4.82
N VAL A 120 -4.65 -24.05 -3.89
CA VAL A 120 -4.25 -25.44 -3.74
C VAL A 120 -5.50 -26.16 -3.29
N THR A 121 -6.22 -26.76 -4.23
CA THR A 121 -7.28 -27.71 -3.93
C THR A 121 -6.58 -28.89 -3.27
N THR A 122 -6.48 -28.87 -1.94
CA THR A 122 -6.00 -30.00 -1.18
C THR A 122 -7.02 -31.10 -1.39
N SER A 123 -6.81 -31.95 -2.38
CA SER A 123 -7.51 -33.22 -2.49
C SER A 123 -7.19 -33.98 -1.21
N ARG A 124 -8.14 -33.98 -0.28
CA ARG A 124 -8.08 -34.77 0.95
C ARG A 124 -7.69 -36.21 0.57
N PRO A 125 -6.62 -36.78 1.14
CA PRO A 125 -6.31 -38.18 0.94
C PRO A 125 -7.52 -39.00 1.39
N ALA A 126 -8.01 -39.88 0.52
CA ALA A 126 -9.03 -40.85 0.91
C ALA A 126 -8.45 -41.73 2.02
N THR A 127 -9.03 -41.65 3.22
CA THR A 127 -8.73 -42.61 4.30
C THR A 127 -9.08 -44.01 3.81
N PRO A 128 -8.18 -45.00 3.88
CA PRO A 128 -8.51 -46.38 3.59
C PRO A 128 -9.52 -46.87 4.63
N VAL A 129 -10.60 -47.49 4.17
CA VAL A 129 -11.58 -48.17 5.04
C VAL A 129 -10.87 -49.32 5.73
N GLN A 130 -10.74 -49.22 7.05
CA GLN A 130 -10.15 -50.26 7.90
C GLN A 130 -11.22 -51.33 8.13
N ASN A 131 -11.18 -52.42 7.37
CA ASN A 131 -12.00 -53.61 7.63
C ASN A 131 -11.56 -54.23 8.97
N GLY A 132 -12.39 -54.08 9.99
CA GLY A 132 -12.31 -54.80 11.26
C GLY A 132 -13.29 -55.99 11.32
N PRO A 133 -13.08 -56.96 12.22
CA PRO A 133 -13.44 -58.36 11.99
C PRO A 133 -14.78 -58.82 12.63
N TYR A 134 -15.39 -59.82 11.98
CA TYR A 134 -16.20 -60.94 12.51
C TYR A 134 -17.55 -60.72 13.23
N SER A 135 -18.59 -61.33 12.63
CA SER A 135 -19.46 -62.39 13.20
C SER A 135 -20.97 -62.15 13.14
N SER A 136 -21.66 -62.98 12.36
CA SER A 136 -22.82 -63.80 12.75
C SER A 136 -22.98 -64.96 11.78
#